data_AF-A0AAJ0CTF0-F1
#
_entry.id   AF-A0AAJ0CTF0-F1
#
_cell.length_a   1.000
_cell.length_b   1.000
_cell.length_c   1.000
_cell.angle_alpha   90.00
_cell.angle_beta   90.00
_cell.angle_gamma   90.00
#
_symmetry.space_group_name_H-M   'P 1'
#
loop_
_entity.id
_entity.type
_entity.pdbx_description
1 polymer ?
#
loop_
_entity_poly.entity_id
_entity_poly.type
_entity_poly.pdbx_seq_one_letter_code
_entity_poly.pdbx_strand_id
1 'polypeptide(L)'
;MGRLPGPQKVFLLLFAPLVYAAKTAEPWAICSESCQACLQPVHFNDTQLSDLNIVQSCQSGLGLYSTYLCLEIYCGSEYRRLALQERNETCQSALGLSIPPFSIVANLTSDNAADVRRITEDDVFDPSNPAREIVLPALDFFTAWYDTLVSGLHCRTDTGL
;
A
#
# COMPACT_ATOMS: atom_id res chain seq x y z
N MET A 1 10.36 -35.01 -68.17
CA MET A 1 10.07 -35.82 -66.97
C MET A 1 11.25 -35.71 -66.03
N GLY A 2 11.04 -35.32 -64.76
CA GLY A 2 12.08 -35.23 -63.73
C GLY A 2 11.90 -33.99 -62.84
N ARG A 3 11.16 -34.13 -61.73
CA ARG A 3 10.88 -33.09 -60.71
C ARG A 3 12.14 -32.73 -59.92
N LEU A 4 12.39 -31.43 -59.71
CA LEU A 4 13.29 -30.92 -58.67
C LEU A 4 12.53 -30.82 -57.34
N PRO A 5 13.11 -31.19 -56.18
CA PRO A 5 12.47 -31.06 -54.89
C PRO A 5 12.53 -29.61 -54.38
N GLY A 6 11.40 -29.11 -53.88
CA GLY A 6 11.25 -27.75 -53.37
C GLY A 6 11.98 -27.50 -52.05
N PRO A 7 12.23 -26.23 -51.69
CA PRO A 7 12.90 -25.89 -50.45
C PRO A 7 11.95 -26.11 -49.26
N GLN A 8 12.37 -26.97 -48.33
CA GLN A 8 11.71 -27.13 -47.03
C GLN A 8 11.88 -25.84 -46.24
N LYS A 9 10.78 -25.11 -46.02
CA LYS A 9 10.74 -23.99 -45.07
C LYS A 9 10.77 -24.57 -43.67
N VAL A 10 11.94 -24.57 -43.05
CA VAL A 10 12.09 -24.80 -41.61
C VAL A 10 11.47 -23.61 -40.89
N PHE A 11 10.26 -23.80 -40.37
CA PHE A 11 9.59 -22.81 -39.52
C PHE A 11 10.15 -22.97 -38.10
N LEU A 12 11.21 -22.23 -37.80
CA LEU A 12 11.76 -22.09 -36.46
C LEU A 12 10.73 -21.34 -35.59
N LEU A 13 9.92 -22.09 -34.85
CA LEU A 13 9.11 -21.57 -33.76
C LEU A 13 10.06 -21.13 -32.64
N LEU A 14 10.36 -19.83 -32.60
CA LEU A 14 10.99 -19.19 -31.45
C LEU A 14 9.98 -19.17 -30.30
N PHE A 15 10.00 -20.21 -29.47
CA PHE A 15 9.37 -20.16 -28.15
C PHE A 15 10.20 -19.19 -27.30
N ALA A 16 9.78 -17.93 -27.25
CA ALA A 16 10.32 -16.97 -26.30
C ALA A 16 9.87 -17.42 -24.90
N PRO A 17 10.79 -17.74 -23.96
CA PRO A 17 10.39 -17.97 -22.58
C PRO A 17 9.89 -16.64 -22.01
N LEU A 18 8.62 -16.62 -21.61
CA LEU A 18 8.08 -15.57 -20.75
C LEU A 18 8.77 -15.72 -19.39
N VAL A 19 9.88 -15.02 -19.21
CA VAL A 19 10.51 -14.87 -17.90
C VAL A 19 9.59 -13.98 -17.07
N TYR A 20 8.78 -14.59 -16.20
CA TYR A 20 8.03 -13.84 -15.20
C TYR A 20 9.03 -13.47 -14.09
N ALA A 21 9.45 -12.21 -14.06
CA ALA A 21 10.24 -11.70 -12.95
C ALA A 21 9.35 -11.63 -11.71
N ALA A 22 9.61 -12.47 -10.71
CA ALA A 22 9.03 -12.31 -9.38
C ALA A 22 9.60 -11.02 -8.78
N LYS A 23 8.79 -9.96 -8.67
CA LYS A 23 9.17 -8.78 -7.89
C LYS A 23 9.18 -9.18 -6.42
N THR A 24 10.36 -9.19 -5.81
CA THR A 24 10.47 -9.15 -4.35
C THR A 24 9.83 -7.86 -3.86
N ALA A 25 8.95 -7.95 -2.86
CA ALA A 25 8.44 -6.73 -2.23
C ALA A 25 9.59 -6.03 -1.52
N GLU A 26 9.78 -4.75 -1.82
CA GLU A 26 10.79 -3.95 -1.15
C GLU A 26 10.42 -3.79 0.34
N PRO A 27 11.38 -3.77 1.28
CA PRO A 27 11.08 -3.66 2.72
C PRO A 27 10.20 -2.47 3.09
N TRP A 28 10.39 -1.33 2.41
CA TRP A 28 9.56 -0.13 2.61
C TRP A 28 8.10 -0.34 2.17
N ALA A 29 7.87 -1.17 1.15
CA ALA A 29 6.53 -1.47 0.64
C ALA A 29 5.77 -2.34 1.63
N ILE A 30 6.42 -3.33 2.24
CA ILE A 30 5.82 -4.17 3.29
C ILE A 30 5.38 -3.30 4.48
N CYS A 31 6.25 -2.40 4.95
CA CYS A 31 5.91 -1.51 6.06
C CYS A 31 4.76 -0.56 5.71
N SER A 32 4.79 0.04 4.51
CA SER A 32 3.73 0.90 4.01
C SER A 32 2.39 0.16 3.89
N GLU A 33 2.40 -1.04 3.33
CA GLU A 33 1.22 -1.89 3.18
C GLU A 33 0.66 -2.31 4.54
N SER A 34 1.52 -2.58 5.52
CA SER A 34 1.09 -2.86 6.90
C SER A 34 0.32 -1.68 7.52
N CYS A 35 0.84 -0.47 7.37
CA CYS A 35 0.13 0.75 7.80
C CYS A 35 -1.22 0.92 7.10
N GLN A 36 -1.27 0.67 5.79
CA GLN A 36 -2.51 0.76 5.02
C GLN A 36 -3.54 -0.29 5.45
N ALA A 37 -3.09 -1.52 5.70
CA ALA A 37 -3.95 -2.62 6.12
C ALA A 37 -4.58 -2.36 7.49
N CYS A 38 -3.81 -1.81 8.44
CA CYS A 38 -4.34 -1.40 9.75
C CYS A 38 -5.44 -0.33 9.63
N LEU A 39 -5.30 0.59 8.67
CA LEU A 39 -6.22 1.73 8.50
C LEU A 39 -7.36 1.45 7.53
N GLN A 40 -7.29 0.39 6.73
CA GLN A 40 -8.34 0.01 5.78
C GLN A 40 -9.74 -0.11 6.41
N PRO A 41 -9.94 -0.74 7.58
CA PRO A 41 -11.26 -0.84 8.19
C PRO A 41 -11.77 0.48 8.79
N VAL A 42 -10.94 1.52 8.87
CA VAL A 42 -11.31 2.78 9.51
C VAL A 42 -12.15 3.62 8.55
N HIS A 43 -13.42 3.80 8.91
CA HIS A 43 -14.30 4.77 8.24
C HIS A 43 -14.06 6.18 8.80
N PHE A 44 -13.44 7.06 8.03
CA PHE A 44 -13.23 8.46 8.40
C PHE A 44 -14.45 9.33 8.06
N ASN A 45 -14.72 10.33 8.88
CA ASN A 45 -15.86 11.23 8.69
C ASN A 45 -15.70 12.24 7.54
N ASP A 46 -14.53 12.26 6.89
CA ASP A 46 -14.23 13.15 5.76
C ASP A 46 -14.34 12.45 4.39
N THR A 47 -14.87 11.23 4.37
CA THR A 47 -15.21 10.48 3.15
C THR A 47 -16.65 10.00 3.17
N GLN A 48 -17.14 9.58 2.00
CA GLN A 48 -18.42 8.90 1.87
C GLN A 48 -18.20 7.39 1.71
N LEU A 49 -19.10 6.59 2.26
CA LEU A 49 -19.07 5.12 2.12
C LEU A 49 -19.16 4.64 0.66
N SER A 50 -19.81 5.44 -0.19
CA SER A 50 -19.95 5.15 -1.61
C SER A 50 -18.69 5.47 -2.42
N ASP A 51 -17.72 6.16 -1.83
CA ASP A 51 -16.48 6.50 -2.51
C ASP A 51 -15.66 5.23 -2.78
N LEU A 52 -15.05 5.18 -3.97
CA LEU A 52 -14.12 4.12 -4.29
C LEU A 52 -12.88 4.20 -3.37
N ASN A 53 -12.27 3.08 -3.04
CA ASN A 53 -11.07 3.02 -2.18
C ASN A 53 -9.96 3.97 -2.64
N ILE A 54 -9.77 4.14 -3.95
CA ILE A 54 -8.78 5.07 -4.52
C ILE A 54 -9.14 6.54 -4.24
N VAL A 55 -10.42 6.89 -4.28
CA VAL A 55 -10.91 8.23 -3.93
C VAL A 55 -10.69 8.48 -2.45
N GLN A 56 -11.12 7.56 -1.59
CA GLN A 56 -10.91 7.67 -0.14
C GLN A 56 -9.43 7.79 0.22
N SER A 57 -8.57 6.97 -0.39
CA SER A 57 -7.12 6.95 -0.17
C SER A 57 -6.38 8.23 -0.56
N CYS A 58 -6.95 9.01 -1.48
CA CYS A 58 -6.35 10.23 -2.03
C CYS A 58 -7.01 11.52 -1.51
N GLN A 59 -8.25 11.46 -1.04
CA GLN A 59 -9.03 12.63 -0.63
C GLN A 59 -9.29 12.70 0.88
N SER A 60 -9.30 11.57 1.61
CA SER A 60 -9.43 11.59 3.07
C SER A 60 -8.20 12.25 3.68
N GLY A 61 -8.37 13.45 4.23
CA GLY A 61 -7.33 14.13 4.98
C GLY A 61 -6.98 13.34 6.24
N LEU A 62 -7.99 12.89 7.00
CA LEU A 62 -7.79 12.10 8.21
C LEU A 62 -7.10 10.76 7.92
N GLY A 63 -7.50 10.06 6.87
CA GLY A 63 -6.87 8.80 6.45
C GLY A 63 -5.44 8.96 5.96
N LEU A 64 -5.17 10.01 5.17
CA LEU A 64 -3.81 10.35 4.75
C LEU A 64 -2.93 10.69 5.95
N TYR A 65 -3.39 11.55 6.85
CA TYR A 65 -2.63 11.97 8.03
C TYR A 65 -2.38 10.82 9.02
N SER A 66 -3.35 9.92 9.19
CA SER A 66 -3.19 8.67 9.96
C SER A 66 -2.12 7.77 9.33
N THR A 67 -2.13 7.65 8.00
CA THR A 67 -1.11 6.89 7.25
C THR A 67 0.27 7.52 7.41
N TYR A 68 0.37 8.85 7.32
CA TYR A 68 1.62 9.59 7.43
C TYR A 68 2.26 9.38 8.81
N LEU A 69 1.44 9.43 9.86
CA LEU A 69 1.88 9.21 11.23
C LEU A 69 2.32 7.76 11.42
N CYS A 70 1.55 6.78 10.93
CA CYS A 70 1.93 5.37 10.98
C CYS A 70 3.28 5.11 10.31
N LEU A 71 3.47 5.66 9.10
CA LEU A 71 4.73 5.55 8.36
C LEU A 71 5.89 6.17 9.12
N GLU A 72 5.71 7.35 9.73
CA GLU A 72 6.80 7.98 10.48
C GLU A 72 7.18 7.17 11.72
N ILE A 73 6.18 6.70 12.47
CA ILE A 73 6.40 6.00 13.74
C ILE A 73 6.95 4.59 13.53
N TYR A 74 6.44 3.85 12.55
CA TYR A 74 6.78 2.43 12.38
C TYR A 74 7.78 2.15 11.24
N CYS A 75 7.77 2.95 10.17
CA CYS A 75 8.64 2.73 9.01
C CYS A 75 9.86 3.66 9.00
N GLY A 76 9.77 4.80 9.69
CA GLY A 76 10.81 5.82 9.71
C GLY A 76 10.82 6.72 8.47
N SER A 77 11.58 7.80 8.60
CA SER A 77 11.54 8.95 7.68
C SER A 77 11.84 8.64 6.21
N GLU A 78 12.74 7.68 5.94
CA GLU A 78 13.11 7.27 4.60
C GLU A 78 11.98 6.51 3.91
N TYR A 79 11.46 5.46 4.55
CA TYR A 79 10.39 4.63 4.00
C TYR A 79 9.08 5.40 3.89
N ARG A 80 8.80 6.29 4.84
CA ARG A 80 7.72 7.27 4.72
C ARG A 80 7.87 8.08 3.42
N ARG A 81 9.05 8.65 3.14
CA ARG A 81 9.25 9.46 1.93
C ARG A 81 8.97 8.66 0.65
N LEU A 82 9.46 7.42 0.58
CA LEU A 82 9.22 6.53 -0.57
C LEU A 82 7.72 6.20 -0.73
N ALA A 83 7.06 5.80 0.35
CA ALA A 83 5.63 5.47 0.34
C ALA A 83 4.75 6.67 -0.04
N LEU A 84 5.07 7.87 0.45
CA LEU A 84 4.32 9.09 0.09
C LEU A 84 4.57 9.52 -1.36
N GLN A 85 5.77 9.32 -1.87
CA GLN A 85 6.06 9.57 -3.28
C GLN A 85 5.21 8.65 -4.17
N GLU A 86 5.22 7.34 -3.91
CA GLU A 86 4.42 6.37 -4.67
C GLU A 86 2.91 6.66 -4.59
N ARG A 87 2.42 6.99 -3.38
CA ARG A 87 1.02 7.35 -3.19
C ARG A 87 0.65 8.61 -3.97
N ASN A 88 1.52 9.63 -3.96
CA ASN A 88 1.28 10.85 -4.71
C ASN A 88 1.24 10.59 -6.22
N GLU A 89 2.17 9.80 -6.75
CA GLU A 89 2.18 9.38 -8.15
C GLU A 89 0.88 8.62 -8.51
N THR A 90 0.42 7.74 -7.62
CA THR A 90 -0.83 6.99 -7.78
C THR A 90 -2.05 7.91 -7.81
N CYS A 91 -2.16 8.85 -6.87
CA CYS A 91 -3.27 9.81 -6.81
C CYS A 91 -3.28 10.76 -8.02
N GLN A 92 -2.10 11.19 -8.48
CA GLN A 92 -1.98 12.02 -9.68
C GLN A 92 -2.39 11.24 -10.93
N SER A 93 -1.94 10.00 -11.07
CA SER A 93 -2.27 9.16 -12.23
C SER A 93 -3.76 8.80 -12.28
N ALA A 94 -4.35 8.43 -11.15
CA ALA A 94 -5.73 7.95 -11.10
C ALA A 94 -6.77 9.07 -11.10
N LEU A 95 -6.50 10.19 -10.42
CA LEU A 95 -7.49 11.23 -10.14
C LEU A 95 -7.02 12.65 -10.52
N GLY A 96 -5.77 12.83 -10.94
CA GLY A 96 -5.19 14.16 -11.19
C GLY A 96 -4.98 14.98 -9.91
N LEU A 97 -4.92 14.32 -8.74
CA LEU A 97 -4.81 14.98 -7.44
C LEU A 97 -3.43 14.77 -6.84
N SER A 98 -2.90 15.81 -6.21
CA SER A 98 -1.69 15.71 -5.38
C SER A 98 -2.08 15.55 -3.92
N ILE A 99 -1.38 14.66 -3.20
CA ILE A 99 -1.61 14.51 -1.76
C ILE A 99 -0.99 15.70 -1.00
N PRO A 100 -1.56 16.11 0.15
CA PRO A 100 -0.97 17.16 0.98
C PRO A 100 0.43 16.77 1.50
N PRO A 101 1.32 17.73 1.76
CA PRO A 101 2.67 17.44 2.26
C PRO A 101 2.65 16.92 3.71
N PHE A 102 3.66 16.11 4.06
CA PHE A 102 3.83 15.57 5.42
C PHE A 102 3.97 16.64 6.50
N SER A 103 4.47 17.83 6.17
CA SER A 103 4.69 18.92 7.13
C SER A 103 3.44 19.33 7.92
N ILE A 104 2.24 19.01 7.43
CA ILE A 104 0.97 19.27 8.12
C ILE A 104 0.86 18.48 9.44
N VAL A 105 1.47 17.30 9.53
CA VAL A 105 1.41 16.42 10.71
C VAL A 105 2.74 16.27 11.43
N ALA A 106 3.78 16.98 10.99
CA ALA A 106 5.13 16.86 11.55
C ALA A 106 5.24 17.29 13.02
N ASN A 107 4.31 18.11 13.51
CA ASN A 107 4.21 18.48 14.93
C ASN A 107 3.58 17.38 15.81
N LEU A 108 2.82 16.45 15.22
CA LEU A 108 2.24 15.32 15.95
C LEU A 108 3.27 14.22 16.22
N THR A 109 4.40 14.22 15.52
CA THR A 109 5.43 13.18 15.62
C THR A 109 6.52 13.43 16.66
N SER A 110 6.73 14.67 17.13
CA SER A 110 7.83 14.98 18.06
C SER A 110 7.46 14.79 19.53
N ASP A 111 6.26 15.22 19.94
CA ASP A 111 5.88 15.28 21.37
C ASP A 111 4.45 14.79 21.66
N ASN A 112 3.56 14.75 20.66
CA ASN A 112 2.12 14.51 20.87
C ASN A 112 1.63 13.15 20.34
N ALA A 113 2.52 12.31 19.79
CA ALA A 113 2.12 10.98 19.28
C ALA A 113 1.56 10.06 20.38
N ALA A 114 1.92 10.33 21.64
CA ALA A 114 1.36 9.64 22.80
C ALA A 114 -0.12 9.97 23.05
N ASP A 115 -0.56 11.16 22.63
CA ASP A 115 -1.94 11.63 22.80
C ASP A 115 -2.85 11.22 21.64
N VAL A 116 -2.28 10.72 20.54
CA VAL A 116 -3.05 10.22 19.39
C VAL A 116 -3.73 8.91 19.77
N ARG A 117 -5.04 8.83 19.53
CA ARG A 117 -5.82 7.62 19.77
C ARG A 117 -5.20 6.44 19.02
N ARG A 118 -4.91 5.37 19.77
CA ARG A 118 -4.45 4.10 19.22
C ARG A 118 -5.62 3.19 18.89
N ILE A 119 -5.56 2.56 17.72
CA ILE A 119 -6.59 1.62 17.26
C ILE A 119 -6.06 0.18 17.27
N THR A 120 -6.93 -0.76 17.62
CA THR A 120 -6.64 -2.20 17.63
C THR A 120 -7.54 -2.95 16.63
N GLU A 121 -7.37 -4.26 16.53
CA GLU A 121 -8.22 -5.13 15.71
C GLU A 121 -9.69 -5.17 16.18
N ASP A 122 -9.93 -4.87 17.46
CA ASP A 122 -11.26 -4.90 18.07
C ASP A 122 -12.04 -3.58 17.91
N ASP A 123 -11.38 -2.51 17.46
CA ASP A 123 -12.04 -1.23 17.24
C ASP A 123 -13.00 -1.29 16.05
N VAL A 124 -14.25 -0.89 16.29
CA VAL A 124 -15.30 -0.86 15.26
C VAL A 124 -15.51 0.57 14.76
N PHE A 125 -15.21 0.77 13.47
CA PHE A 125 -15.49 2.00 12.74
C PHE A 125 -16.58 1.75 11.71
N ASP A 126 -17.75 2.34 11.94
CA ASP A 126 -18.92 2.18 11.07
C ASP A 126 -19.53 3.55 10.75
N PRO A 127 -20.52 3.63 9.84
CA PRO A 127 -21.14 4.90 9.46
C PRO A 127 -21.72 5.71 10.63
N SER A 128 -22.18 5.04 11.68
CA SER A 128 -22.72 5.62 12.91
C SER A 128 -21.62 6.03 13.89
N ASN A 129 -20.44 5.40 13.80
CA ASN A 129 -19.26 5.69 14.60
C ASN A 129 -17.99 5.89 13.76
N PRO A 130 -17.93 6.94 12.92
CA PRO A 130 -16.75 7.21 12.10
C PRO A 130 -15.59 7.77 12.96
N ALA A 131 -14.37 7.56 12.52
CA ALA A 131 -13.20 8.27 13.03
C ALA A 131 -13.30 9.76 12.64
N ARG A 132 -13.31 10.63 13.65
CA ARG A 132 -13.39 12.09 13.49
C ARG A 132 -12.05 12.80 13.69
N GLU A 133 -11.01 12.03 13.96
CA GLU A 133 -9.66 12.49 14.29
C GLU A 133 -8.63 11.58 13.64
N ILE A 134 -7.37 12.03 13.66
CA ILE A 134 -6.23 11.22 13.23
C ILE A 134 -6.10 10.07 14.23
N VAL A 135 -5.90 8.85 13.71
CA VAL A 135 -5.69 7.66 14.52
C VAL A 135 -4.36 7.01 14.16
N LEU A 136 -3.81 6.26 15.10
CA LEU A 136 -2.56 5.52 14.92
C LEU A 136 -2.82 4.04 15.24
N PRO A 137 -2.40 3.07 14.42
CA PRO A 137 -2.46 1.67 14.84
C PRO A 137 -1.71 1.44 16.15
N ALA A 138 -2.20 0.56 17.00
CA ALA A 138 -1.41 0.03 18.10
C ALA A 138 -0.25 -0.80 17.54
N LEU A 139 0.85 -0.91 18.30
CA LEU A 139 2.07 -1.57 17.82
C LEU A 139 1.84 -3.05 17.52
N ASP A 140 1.10 -3.74 18.37
CA ASP A 140 0.71 -5.14 18.19
C ASP A 140 -0.14 -5.34 16.94
N PHE A 141 -1.10 -4.46 16.68
CA PHE A 141 -1.92 -4.52 15.47
C PHE A 141 -1.09 -4.30 14.19
N PHE A 142 -0.15 -3.34 14.23
CA PHE A 142 0.81 -3.14 13.14
C PHE A 142 1.69 -4.37 12.93
N THR A 143 2.26 -4.93 14.00
CA THR A 143 3.14 -6.11 13.92
C THR A 143 2.40 -7.31 13.35
N ALA A 144 1.15 -7.54 13.73
CA ALA A 144 0.34 -8.62 13.18
C ALA A 144 0.19 -8.54 11.65
N TRP A 145 -0.06 -7.33 11.12
CA TRP A 145 -0.12 -7.11 9.67
C TRP A 145 1.25 -7.26 8.99
N TYR A 146 2.29 -6.72 9.60
CA TYR A 146 3.65 -6.83 9.08
C TYR A 146 4.09 -8.29 8.94
N ASP A 147 3.92 -9.08 10.01
CA ASP A 147 4.29 -10.50 10.02
C ASP A 147 3.45 -11.31 9.02
N THR A 148 2.18 -10.96 8.84
CA THR A 148 1.29 -11.57 7.83
C THR A 148 1.81 -11.31 6.43
N LEU A 149 2.22 -10.08 6.11
CA LEU A 149 2.71 -9.70 4.79
C LEU A 149 4.09 -10.31 4.50
N VAL A 150 4.99 -10.32 5.49
CA VAL A 150 6.30 -11.00 5.37
C VAL A 150 6.11 -12.51 5.14
N SER A 151 5.23 -13.14 5.91
CA SER A 151 4.95 -14.57 5.79
C SER A 151 4.28 -14.91 4.45
N GLY A 152 3.34 -14.08 3.99
CA GLY A 152 2.70 -14.22 2.69
C GLY A 152 3.66 -14.04 1.51
N LEU A 153 4.67 -13.19 1.66
CA LEU A 153 5.76 -13.05 0.69
C LEU A 153 6.61 -14.32 0.62
N HIS A 154 6.94 -14.90 1.77
CA HIS A 154 7.68 -16.17 1.84
C HIS A 154 6.91 -17.32 1.16
N CYS A 155 5.60 -17.44 1.38
CA CYS A 155 4.78 -18.42 0.67
C CYS A 155 4.74 -18.17 -0.85
N ARG A 156 4.72 -16.91 -1.30
CA ARG A 156 4.73 -16.57 -2.74
C ARG A 156 6.06 -16.95 -3.41
N THR A 157 7.18 -16.86 -2.70
CA THR A 157 8.48 -17.27 -3.23
C THR A 157 8.64 -18.79 -3.33
N ASP A 158 7.94 -19.56 -2.49
CA ASP A 158 8.05 -21.03 -2.45
C ASP A 158 7.16 -21.75 -3.49
N THR A 159 6.17 -21.06 -4.05
CA THR A 159 5.33 -21.59 -5.15
C THR A 159 5.95 -21.49 -6.55
N GLY A 160 7.27 -21.31 -6.65
CA GLY A 160 8.01 -21.34 -7.90
C GLY A 160 7.97 -22.72 -8.57
N LEU A 161 6.99 -22.92 -9.44
CA LEU A 161 6.92 -23.97 -10.46
C LEU A 161 7.66 -23.52 -11.73
#